data_AF-A0AA36ID31-F1
#
_entry.id   AF-A0AA36ID31-F1
#
_cell.length_a   1.000
_cell.length_b   1.000
_cell.length_c   1.000
_cell.angle_alpha   90.00
_cell.angle_beta   90.00
_cell.angle_gamma   90.00
#
_symmetry.space_group_name_H-M   'P 1'
#
loop_
_entity.id
_entity.type
_entity.pdbx_description
1 polymer ?
#
loop_
_entity_poly.entity_id
_entity_poly.type
_entity_poly.pdbx_seq_one_letter_code
_entity_poly.pdbx_strand_id
1 'polypeptide(L)'
;MAFWRPGAPAPAHADPWDLDCDAEKHRALPVFNPSDRLPVEQQRRRLPIHRHRLAILHAVESHRGVVLCGATGCGKSTQLPQYLDEAGWTAKGYVVAVTLPRRLAAIAVATRVAQEMGAELGREVGYRIRFESCVTPGVTRLEFITEGILLREMLSDPLLTRFSVIMLDEAHERSSNTDLLLGLLKKIARKRPRLRLIVSSATLDAGAFLNFLQQKSRTGAGRLTGDVPGVRKRVNHSLDG
;
A
#
# COMPACT_ATOMS: atom_id res chain seq x y z
N MET A 1 14.19 -36.01 28.35
CA MET A 1 14.40 -35.31 27.05
C MET A 1 15.64 -35.90 26.40
N ALA A 2 15.46 -36.68 25.33
CA ALA A 2 16.55 -37.39 24.66
C ALA A 2 16.97 -36.64 23.39
N PHE A 3 18.27 -36.38 23.26
CA PHE A 3 18.89 -35.70 22.13
C PHE A 3 19.17 -36.71 20.99
N TRP A 4 18.76 -36.38 19.77
CA TRP A 4 18.85 -37.26 18.59
C TRP A 4 20.27 -37.30 18.00
N ARG A 5 20.66 -38.45 17.41
CA ARG A 5 21.99 -38.67 16.81
C ARG A 5 21.92 -38.93 15.29
N PRO A 6 22.90 -38.46 14.50
CA PRO A 6 22.89 -38.62 13.04
C PRO A 6 22.96 -40.09 12.60
N GLY A 7 22.02 -40.52 11.75
CA GLY A 7 21.98 -41.87 11.15
C GLY A 7 20.74 -42.71 11.45
N ALA A 8 19.83 -42.25 12.32
CA ALA A 8 18.55 -42.92 12.56
C ALA A 8 17.46 -42.44 11.58
N PRO A 9 16.46 -43.27 11.21
CA PRO A 9 15.34 -42.83 10.39
C PRO A 9 14.51 -41.75 11.11
N ALA A 10 14.11 -40.72 10.38
CA ALA A 10 13.36 -39.58 10.92
C ALA A 10 11.97 -40.02 11.42
N PRO A 11 11.45 -39.43 12.51
CA PRO A 11 10.11 -39.73 12.99
C PRO A 11 9.08 -39.29 11.94
N ALA A 12 8.14 -40.19 11.63
CA ALA A 12 7.19 -40.05 10.53
C ALA A 12 6.01 -39.14 10.88
N HIS A 13 6.25 -37.83 11.03
CA HIS A 13 5.27 -36.72 10.93
C HIS A 13 5.94 -35.42 11.40
N ALA A 14 6.61 -34.71 10.49
CA ALA A 14 6.96 -33.30 10.68
C ALA A 14 7.46 -32.74 9.35
N ASP A 15 6.59 -32.07 8.60
CA ASP A 15 7.03 -31.20 7.52
C ASP A 15 7.79 -30.00 8.15
N PRO A 16 9.01 -29.68 7.71
CA PRO A 16 9.83 -28.61 8.32
C PRO A 16 9.32 -27.17 8.09
N TRP A 17 8.12 -26.99 7.54
CA TRP A 17 7.55 -25.70 7.17
C TRP A 17 6.27 -25.33 7.90
N ASP A 18 5.75 -26.20 8.76
CA ASP A 18 4.72 -25.83 9.73
C ASP A 18 5.39 -25.13 10.92
N LEU A 19 5.83 -23.90 10.67
CA LEU A 19 6.00 -22.93 11.75
C LEU A 19 4.60 -22.58 12.22
N ASP A 20 4.20 -23.21 13.33
CA ASP A 20 3.16 -22.71 14.20
C ASP A 20 3.29 -21.18 14.28
N CYS A 21 2.34 -20.50 13.65
CA CYS A 21 2.15 -19.07 13.81
C CYS A 21 1.63 -18.88 15.24
N ASP A 22 2.55 -18.85 16.20
CA ASP A 22 2.30 -18.43 17.57
C ASP A 22 1.73 -17.00 17.52
N ALA A 23 0.40 -16.91 17.50
CA ALA A 23 -0.40 -15.70 17.48
C ALA A 23 -0.23 -14.83 18.76
N GLU A 24 0.64 -15.22 19.70
CA GLU A 24 0.73 -14.60 21.03
C GLU A 24 1.90 -13.62 21.27
N LYS A 25 2.72 -13.26 20.27
CA LYS A 25 3.89 -12.37 20.50
C LYS A 25 3.96 -11.07 19.70
N HIS A 26 2.83 -10.54 19.25
CA HIS A 26 2.76 -9.14 18.81
C HIS A 26 2.05 -8.28 19.85
N ARG A 27 2.77 -7.95 20.93
CA ARG A 27 2.34 -6.90 21.87
C ARG A 27 2.09 -5.65 21.05
N ALA A 28 0.82 -5.27 20.87
CA ALA A 28 0.41 -4.15 20.03
C ALA A 28 1.28 -2.94 20.39
N LEU A 29 2.03 -2.43 19.41
CA LEU A 29 2.82 -1.23 19.63
C LEU A 29 1.86 -0.12 20.04
N PRO A 30 2.15 0.66 21.10
CA PRO A 30 1.26 1.73 21.52
C PRO A 30 1.21 2.79 20.42
N VAL A 31 0.13 2.78 19.64
CA VAL A 31 -0.20 3.84 18.69
C VAL A 31 -1.04 4.87 19.44
N PHE A 32 -0.54 6.10 19.54
CA PHE A 32 -1.28 7.16 20.22
C PHE A 32 -2.56 7.50 19.44
N ASN A 33 -3.73 7.27 20.04
CA ASN A 33 -5.02 7.64 19.47
C ASN A 33 -5.81 8.50 20.46
N PRO A 34 -5.96 9.81 20.21
CA PRO A 34 -6.65 10.73 21.13
C PRO A 34 -8.16 10.44 21.25
N SER A 35 -8.71 9.57 20.39
CA SER A 35 -10.12 9.21 20.35
C SER A 35 -10.42 7.78 20.82
N ASP A 36 -9.49 7.11 21.52
CA ASP A 36 -9.64 5.70 21.94
C ASP A 36 -10.90 5.39 22.75
N ARG A 37 -11.52 6.39 23.40
CA ARG A 37 -12.75 6.22 24.17
C ARG A 37 -14.02 6.09 23.33
N LEU A 38 -13.95 6.36 22.02
CA LEU A 38 -15.09 6.31 21.13
C LEU A 38 -15.19 4.95 20.42
N PRO A 39 -16.37 4.52 19.97
CA PRO A 39 -16.48 3.39 19.06
C PRO A 39 -15.63 3.60 17.80
N VAL A 40 -14.98 2.54 17.31
CA VAL A 40 -14.07 2.57 16.15
C VAL A 40 -14.67 3.32 14.95
N GLU A 41 -15.92 3.04 14.62
CA GLU A 41 -16.62 3.69 13.49
C GLU A 41 -16.74 5.22 13.68
N GLN A 42 -16.97 5.70 14.90
CA GLN A 42 -16.98 7.14 15.17
C GLN A 42 -15.58 7.75 15.09
N GLN A 43 -14.54 7.02 15.48
CA GLN A 43 -13.15 7.46 15.33
C GLN A 43 -12.82 7.65 13.84
N ARG A 44 -13.16 6.67 13.00
CA ARG A 44 -12.94 6.70 11.54
C ARG A 44 -13.63 7.90 10.88
N ARG A 45 -14.88 8.19 11.27
CA ARG A 45 -15.67 9.33 10.73
C ARG A 45 -15.13 10.71 11.10
N ARG A 46 -14.39 10.82 12.21
CA ARG A 46 -13.77 12.08 12.64
C ARG A 46 -12.48 12.42 11.91
N LEU A 47 -11.86 11.46 11.23
CA LEU A 47 -10.64 11.70 10.48
C LEU A 47 -10.91 12.63 9.28
N PRO A 48 -10.06 13.64 9.02
CA PRO A 48 -10.28 14.59 7.92
C PRO A 48 -10.46 13.92 6.55
N ILE A 49 -9.83 12.78 6.30
CA ILE A 49 -9.98 12.05 5.03
C ILE A 49 -11.43 11.57 4.77
N HIS A 50 -12.23 11.37 5.83
CA HIS A 50 -13.58 10.82 5.72
C HIS A 50 -14.50 11.68 4.83
N ARG A 51 -14.43 13.02 4.97
CA ARG A 51 -15.24 13.95 4.18
C ARG A 51 -14.94 13.89 2.67
N HIS A 52 -13.80 13.33 2.30
CA HIS A 52 -13.34 13.21 0.92
C HIS A 52 -13.41 11.78 0.37
N ARG A 53 -13.96 10.81 1.13
CA ARG A 53 -14.04 9.39 0.77
C ARG A 53 -14.53 9.17 -0.66
N LEU A 54 -15.71 9.71 -1.00
CA LEU A 54 -16.30 9.52 -2.33
C LEU A 54 -15.49 10.17 -3.45
N ALA A 55 -14.95 11.38 -3.20
CA ALA A 55 -14.12 12.08 -4.17
C ALA A 55 -12.82 11.30 -4.47
N ILE A 56 -12.20 10.72 -3.44
CA ILE A 56 -11.00 9.90 -3.59
C ILE A 56 -11.31 8.62 -4.37
N LEU A 57 -12.39 7.91 -4.03
CA LEU A 57 -12.80 6.70 -4.75
C LEU A 57 -13.09 6.98 -6.22
N HIS A 58 -13.80 8.08 -6.51
CA HIS A 58 -14.06 8.51 -7.88
C HIS A 58 -12.77 8.84 -8.64
N ALA A 59 -11.80 9.49 -7.99
CA ALA A 59 -10.51 9.79 -8.59
C ALA A 59 -9.72 8.52 -8.94
N VAL A 60 -9.70 7.52 -8.05
CA VAL A 60 -9.03 6.23 -8.26
C VAL A 60 -9.70 5.42 -9.37
N GLU A 61 -11.03 5.45 -9.47
CA GLU A 61 -11.75 4.81 -10.56
C GLU A 61 -11.39 5.44 -11.92
N SER A 62 -11.42 6.77 -11.97
CA SER A 62 -11.31 7.56 -13.20
C SER A 62 -9.86 7.71 -13.71
N HIS A 63 -8.86 7.60 -12.84
CA HIS A 63 -7.46 7.87 -13.18
C HIS A 63 -6.55 6.71 -12.80
N ARG A 64 -5.61 6.37 -13.69
CA ARG A 64 -4.61 5.32 -13.42
C ARG A 64 -3.59 5.71 -12.34
N GLY A 65 -3.36 7.01 -12.15
CA GLY A 65 -2.42 7.56 -11.19
C GLY A 65 -3.07 8.71 -10.43
N VAL A 66 -3.10 8.62 -9.11
CA VAL A 66 -3.69 9.63 -8.22
C VAL A 66 -2.61 10.08 -7.23
N VAL A 67 -2.46 11.39 -7.05
CA VAL A 67 -1.64 11.95 -5.98
C VAL A 67 -2.58 12.42 -4.88
N LEU A 68 -2.44 11.85 -3.69
CA LEU A 68 -3.22 12.22 -2.51
C LEU A 68 -2.35 13.04 -1.56
N CYS A 69 -2.81 14.25 -1.23
CA CYS A 69 -2.12 15.15 -0.32
C CYS A 69 -2.96 15.41 0.91
N GLY A 70 -2.33 15.36 2.08
CA GLY A 70 -2.95 15.74 3.34
C GLY A 70 -2.01 15.55 4.51
N ALA A 71 -2.17 16.33 5.58
CA ALA A 71 -1.28 16.31 6.74
C ALA A 71 -1.13 14.91 7.37
N THR A 72 -0.03 14.69 8.09
CA THR A 72 0.13 13.49 8.92
C THR A 72 -1.01 13.40 9.94
N GLY A 73 -1.51 12.18 10.19
CA GLY A 73 -2.64 11.96 11.09
C GLY A 73 -4.03 12.21 10.47
N CYS A 74 -4.12 12.65 9.20
CA CYS A 74 -5.44 12.84 8.57
C CYS A 74 -6.15 11.54 8.15
N GLY A 75 -5.46 10.39 8.27
CA GLY A 75 -6.02 9.05 8.03
C GLY A 75 -5.69 8.42 6.66
N LYS A 76 -4.72 8.96 5.90
CA LYS A 76 -4.36 8.43 4.56
C LYS A 76 -4.03 6.94 4.57
N SER A 77 -3.06 6.54 5.37
CA SER A 77 -2.51 5.19 5.40
C SER A 77 -3.43 4.17 6.08
N THR A 78 -4.33 4.64 6.95
CA THR A 78 -5.26 3.76 7.67
C THR A 78 -6.60 3.61 6.94
N GLN A 79 -7.20 4.70 6.47
CA GLN A 79 -8.56 4.69 5.94
C GLN A 79 -8.65 4.41 4.44
N LEU A 80 -7.73 4.92 3.63
CA LEU A 80 -7.82 4.75 2.18
C LEU A 80 -7.81 3.28 1.74
N PRO A 81 -6.96 2.40 2.29
CA PRO A 81 -6.98 0.98 1.93
C PRO A 81 -8.33 0.32 2.27
N GLN A 82 -8.93 0.69 3.40
CA GLN A 82 -10.25 0.19 3.80
C GLN A 82 -11.35 0.68 2.84
N TYR A 83 -11.32 1.95 2.42
CA TYR A 83 -12.28 2.45 1.43
C TYR A 83 -12.16 1.72 0.10
N LEU A 84 -10.94 1.36 -0.31
CA LEU A 84 -10.70 0.59 -1.53
C LEU A 84 -11.22 -0.85 -1.40
N ASP A 85 -11.00 -1.50 -0.24
CA ASP A 85 -11.56 -2.82 0.07
C ASP A 85 -13.09 -2.81 -0.03
N GLU A 86 -13.72 -1.87 0.67
CA GLU A 86 -15.18 -1.68 0.70
C GLU A 86 -15.76 -1.36 -0.69
N ALA A 87 -14.99 -0.68 -1.56
CA ALA A 87 -15.37 -0.37 -2.94
C ALA A 87 -15.11 -1.54 -3.92
N GLY A 88 -14.60 -2.68 -3.46
CA GLY A 88 -14.42 -3.89 -4.26
C GLY A 88 -13.09 -3.98 -5.02
N TRP A 89 -12.09 -3.16 -4.70
CA TRP A 89 -10.77 -3.24 -5.34
C TRP A 89 -10.00 -4.52 -4.99
N THR A 90 -10.39 -5.19 -3.92
CA THR A 90 -9.87 -6.50 -3.47
C THR A 90 -10.70 -7.69 -3.96
N ALA A 91 -11.78 -7.43 -4.71
CA ALA A 91 -12.63 -8.51 -5.21
C ALA A 91 -11.85 -9.44 -6.15
N LYS A 92 -12.30 -10.71 -6.27
CA LYS A 92 -11.68 -11.73 -7.14
C LYS A 92 -10.24 -12.09 -6.75
N GLY A 93 -9.90 -11.95 -5.46
CA GLY A 93 -8.58 -12.31 -4.94
C GLY A 93 -7.48 -11.29 -5.25
N TYR A 94 -7.84 -10.07 -5.68
CA TYR A 94 -6.88 -8.99 -5.83
C TYR A 94 -6.45 -8.43 -4.48
N VAL A 95 -5.23 -7.91 -4.43
CA VAL A 95 -4.65 -7.29 -3.23
C VAL A 95 -4.46 -5.79 -3.45
N VAL A 96 -4.76 -5.01 -2.42
CA VAL A 96 -4.35 -3.61 -2.30
C VAL A 96 -3.08 -3.56 -1.44
N ALA A 97 -1.99 -3.04 -2.01
CA ALA A 97 -0.74 -2.88 -1.30
C ALA A 97 -0.48 -1.43 -0.93
N VAL A 98 -0.04 -1.21 0.31
CA VAL A 98 0.46 0.08 0.80
C VAL A 98 1.94 -0.07 1.14
N THR A 99 2.80 0.68 0.47
CA THR A 99 4.23 0.70 0.82
C THR A 99 4.51 1.78 1.85
N LEU A 100 5.29 1.44 2.87
CA LEU A 100 5.78 2.38 3.86
C LEU A 100 7.31 2.38 3.90
N PRO A 101 7.97 3.53 4.13
CA PRO A 101 9.43 3.63 4.16
C PRO A 101 10.03 2.91 5.39
N ARG A 102 9.26 2.78 6.47
CA ARG A 102 9.73 2.27 7.76
C ARG A 102 9.04 0.95 8.12
N ARG A 103 9.84 -0.03 8.57
CA ARG A 103 9.34 -1.35 9.02
C ARG A 103 8.29 -1.25 10.12
N LEU A 104 8.59 -0.45 11.16
CA LEU A 104 7.68 -0.27 12.30
C LEU A 104 6.38 0.43 11.89
N ALA A 105 6.43 1.33 10.90
CA ALA A 105 5.22 1.95 10.37
C ALA A 105 4.34 0.92 9.65
N ALA A 106 4.93 0.03 8.84
CA ALA A 106 4.16 -1.03 8.17
C ALA A 106 3.45 -1.96 9.16
N ILE A 107 4.15 -2.40 10.21
CA ILE A 107 3.56 -3.22 11.28
C ILE A 107 2.45 -2.44 11.98
N ALA A 108 2.74 -1.23 12.48
CA ALA A 108 1.81 -0.46 13.28
C ALA A 108 0.52 -0.10 12.52
N VAL A 109 0.65 0.28 11.24
CA VAL A 109 -0.52 0.60 10.40
C VAL A 109 -1.32 -0.68 10.10
N ALA A 110 -0.68 -1.80 9.78
CA ALA A 110 -1.40 -3.07 9.56
C ALA A 110 -2.16 -3.51 10.81
N THR A 111 -1.51 -3.49 11.98
CA THR A 111 -2.14 -3.82 13.27
C THR A 111 -3.33 -2.92 13.54
N ARG A 112 -3.18 -1.60 13.32
CA ARG A 112 -4.26 -0.65 13.53
C ARG A 112 -5.44 -0.91 12.57
N VAL A 113 -5.17 -1.17 11.30
CA VAL A 113 -6.23 -1.42 10.30
C VAL A 113 -6.94 -2.74 10.56
N ALA A 114 -6.22 -3.79 10.97
CA ALA A 114 -6.81 -5.06 11.39
C ALA A 114 -7.79 -4.86 12.56
N GLN A 115 -7.38 -4.11 13.59
CA GLN A 115 -8.24 -3.74 14.72
C GLN A 115 -9.47 -2.95 14.29
N GLU A 116 -9.31 -1.97 13.39
CA GLU A 116 -10.42 -1.15 12.91
C GLU A 116 -11.44 -1.95 12.09
N MET A 117 -10.98 -2.98 11.38
CA MET A 117 -11.83 -3.89 10.60
C MET A 117 -12.41 -5.05 11.43
N GLY A 118 -12.02 -5.18 12.70
CA GLY A 118 -12.38 -6.36 13.51
C GLY A 118 -11.79 -7.67 12.96
N ALA A 119 -10.68 -7.58 12.23
CA ALA A 119 -9.99 -8.71 11.60
C ALA A 119 -8.78 -9.15 12.43
N GLU A 120 -8.44 -10.43 12.36
CA GLU A 120 -7.18 -10.95 12.90
C GLU A 120 -6.02 -10.54 11.99
N LEU A 121 -4.94 -10.02 12.59
CA LEU A 121 -3.75 -9.64 11.84
C LEU A 121 -3.13 -10.89 11.18
N GLY A 122 -2.85 -10.81 9.89
CA GLY A 122 -2.40 -11.93 9.07
C GLY A 122 -3.51 -12.63 8.28
N ARG A 123 -4.80 -12.38 8.61
CA ARG A 123 -5.95 -12.82 7.81
C ARG A 123 -6.25 -11.81 6.70
N GLU A 124 -7.34 -11.05 6.76
CA GLU A 124 -7.74 -10.09 5.72
C GLU A 124 -6.74 -8.93 5.58
N VAL A 125 -6.10 -8.56 6.69
CA VAL A 125 -5.12 -7.47 6.80
C VAL A 125 -3.81 -8.05 7.28
N GLY A 126 -2.70 -7.72 6.61
CA GLY A 126 -1.39 -8.23 6.99
C GLY A 126 -0.23 -7.33 6.57
N TYR A 127 0.99 -7.71 6.96
CA TYR A 127 2.19 -6.98 6.58
C TYR A 127 3.32 -7.88 6.11
N ARG A 128 4.20 -7.33 5.28
CA ARG A 128 5.46 -7.98 4.89
C ARG A 128 6.61 -7.01 4.95
N ILE A 129 7.61 -7.35 5.75
CA ILE A 129 8.85 -6.59 5.90
C ILE A 129 10.04 -7.51 5.70
N ARG A 130 11.25 -6.94 5.73
CA ARG A 130 12.46 -7.77 5.62
C ARG A 130 12.53 -8.73 6.82
N PHE A 131 12.66 -10.02 6.51
CA PHE A 131 12.79 -11.14 7.45
C PHE A 131 11.52 -11.50 8.24
N GLU A 132 10.38 -10.89 7.93
CA GLU A 132 9.15 -11.13 8.69
C GLU A 132 7.93 -10.88 7.80
N SER A 133 6.98 -11.83 7.84
CA SER A 133 5.79 -11.82 7.00
C SER A 133 4.62 -12.33 7.82
N CYS A 134 3.60 -11.51 7.97
CA CYS A 134 2.34 -11.84 8.63
C CYS A 134 1.21 -11.64 7.62
N VAL A 135 1.08 -12.58 6.69
CA VAL A 135 0.03 -12.62 5.65
C VAL A 135 -0.36 -14.07 5.39
N THR A 136 -1.61 -14.29 5.02
CA THR A 136 -2.15 -15.58 4.58
C THR A 136 -2.45 -15.51 3.08
N PRO A 137 -1.72 -16.25 2.23
CA PRO A 137 -1.96 -16.26 0.79
C PRO A 137 -3.42 -16.60 0.44
N GLY A 138 -4.01 -15.83 -0.47
CA GLY A 138 -5.42 -16.01 -0.88
C GLY A 138 -6.46 -15.48 0.11
N VAL A 139 -6.07 -15.09 1.32
CA VAL A 139 -6.96 -14.51 2.34
C VAL A 139 -6.63 -13.03 2.56
N THR A 140 -5.35 -12.69 2.70
CA THR A 140 -4.90 -11.30 2.88
C THR A 140 -5.15 -10.49 1.64
N ARG A 141 -5.91 -9.40 1.80
CA ARG A 141 -6.32 -8.52 0.71
C ARG A 141 -5.87 -7.08 0.91
N LEU A 142 -5.58 -6.68 2.15
CA LEU A 142 -4.87 -5.45 2.48
C LEU A 142 -3.47 -5.78 2.99
N GLU A 143 -2.45 -5.45 2.20
CA GLU A 143 -1.05 -5.71 2.54
C GLU A 143 -0.27 -4.42 2.78
N PHE A 144 0.32 -4.29 3.97
CA PHE A 144 1.23 -3.21 4.33
C PHE A 144 2.67 -3.70 4.23
N ILE A 145 3.43 -3.16 3.29
CA ILE A 145 4.76 -3.69 2.96
C ILE A 145 5.81 -2.60 3.01
N THR A 146 7.08 -2.95 3.18
CA THR A 146 8.15 -1.98 2.90
C THR A 146 8.42 -1.88 1.41
N GLU A 147 8.95 -0.74 0.98
CA GLU A 147 9.32 -0.49 -0.42
C GLU A 147 10.26 -1.57 -0.98
N GLY A 148 11.24 -2.01 -0.18
CA GLY A 148 12.17 -3.07 -0.56
C GLY A 148 11.51 -4.44 -0.76
N ILE A 149 10.39 -4.71 -0.06
CA ILE A 149 9.62 -5.94 -0.27
C ILE A 149 8.87 -5.87 -1.61
N LEU A 150 8.27 -4.72 -1.94
CA LEU A 150 7.62 -4.56 -3.25
C LEU A 150 8.63 -4.67 -4.41
N LEU A 151 9.81 -4.05 -4.27
CA LEU A 151 10.89 -4.19 -5.25
C LEU A 151 11.34 -5.64 -5.44
N ARG A 152 11.41 -6.42 -4.36
CA ARG A 152 11.72 -7.85 -4.44
C ARG A 152 10.61 -8.64 -5.11
N GLU A 153 9.35 -8.35 -4.81
CA GLU A 153 8.20 -8.98 -5.46
C GLU A 153 8.26 -8.80 -6.98
N MET A 154 8.66 -7.62 -7.47
CA MET A 154 8.83 -7.35 -8.90
C MET A 154 9.87 -8.24 -9.60
N LEU A 155 10.79 -8.87 -8.85
CA LEU A 155 11.75 -9.83 -9.44
C LEU A 155 11.06 -11.15 -9.78
N SER A 156 10.07 -11.57 -9.00
CA SER A 156 9.31 -12.80 -9.19
C SER A 156 8.07 -12.58 -10.07
N ASP A 157 7.37 -11.47 -9.87
CA ASP A 157 6.23 -11.03 -10.69
C ASP A 157 6.48 -9.61 -11.22
N PRO A 158 7.16 -9.47 -12.38
CA PRO A 158 7.48 -8.16 -12.96
C PRO A 158 6.26 -7.30 -13.34
N LEU A 159 5.07 -7.91 -13.39
CA LEU A 159 3.82 -7.22 -13.70
C LEU A 159 2.95 -7.00 -12.47
N LEU A 160 3.35 -7.51 -11.29
CA LEU A 160 2.64 -7.36 -10.02
C LEU A 160 1.18 -7.79 -10.10
N THR A 161 0.90 -8.84 -10.88
CA THR A 161 -0.40 -9.30 -11.37
C THR A 161 -1.47 -9.47 -10.29
N ARG A 162 -1.07 -9.86 -9.07
CA ARG A 162 -1.97 -10.01 -7.92
C ARG A 162 -2.51 -8.69 -7.35
N PHE A 163 -1.85 -7.58 -7.63
CA PHE A 163 -2.26 -6.27 -7.10
C PHE A 163 -3.20 -5.55 -8.07
N SER A 164 -4.28 -4.99 -7.54
CA SER A 164 -5.21 -4.09 -8.25
C SER A 164 -4.89 -2.62 -8.01
N VAL A 165 -4.45 -2.28 -6.79
CA VAL A 165 -4.04 -0.95 -6.37
C VAL A 165 -2.73 -1.03 -5.62
N ILE A 166 -1.80 -0.13 -5.93
CA ILE A 166 -0.56 0.07 -5.19
C ILE A 166 -0.50 1.52 -4.74
N MET A 167 -0.40 1.71 -3.43
CA MET A 167 -0.23 3.00 -2.78
C MET A 167 1.21 3.14 -2.30
N LEU A 168 1.92 4.15 -2.83
CA LEU A 168 3.20 4.60 -2.32
C LEU A 168 2.96 5.66 -1.26
N ASP A 169 3.07 5.28 0.01
CA ASP A 169 2.84 6.19 1.13
C ASP A 169 4.11 6.91 1.58
N GLU A 170 3.94 8.06 2.23
CA GLU A 170 5.04 8.90 2.72
C GLU A 170 6.07 9.24 1.62
N ALA A 171 5.62 9.44 0.37
CA ALA A 171 6.51 9.69 -0.77
C ALA A 171 7.38 10.95 -0.61
N HIS A 172 7.05 11.81 0.35
CA HIS A 172 7.84 12.98 0.72
C HIS A 172 9.13 12.64 1.50
N GLU A 173 9.27 11.43 2.05
CA GLU A 173 10.55 10.98 2.64
C GLU A 173 11.63 10.81 1.55
N ARG A 174 11.28 10.91 0.25
CA ARG A 174 12.18 10.90 -0.92
C ARG A 174 13.29 9.85 -0.81
N SER A 175 12.89 8.60 -0.57
CA SER A 175 13.82 7.49 -0.53
C SER A 175 14.23 7.08 -1.96
N SER A 176 15.46 6.60 -2.13
CA SER A 176 15.92 6.05 -3.42
C SER A 176 15.05 4.88 -3.89
N ASN A 177 14.49 4.12 -2.96
CA ASN A 177 13.55 3.04 -3.27
C ASN A 177 12.21 3.59 -3.76
N THR A 178 11.71 4.69 -3.19
CA THR A 178 10.49 5.37 -3.65
C THR A 178 10.61 5.80 -5.11
N ASP A 179 11.72 6.44 -5.46
CA ASP A 179 11.97 6.93 -6.83
C ASP A 179 12.10 5.79 -7.83
N LEU A 180 12.81 4.72 -7.46
CA LEU A 180 12.92 3.52 -8.28
C LEU A 180 11.55 2.86 -8.48
N LEU A 181 10.76 2.70 -7.41
CA LEU A 181 9.41 2.16 -7.47
C LEU A 181 8.51 2.99 -8.38
N LEU A 182 8.53 4.33 -8.26
CA LEU A 182 7.77 5.21 -9.15
C LEU A 182 8.13 5.00 -10.62
N GLY A 183 9.42 4.89 -10.93
CA GLY A 183 9.94 4.57 -12.27
C GLY A 183 9.41 3.24 -12.83
N LEU A 184 9.49 2.19 -12.03
CA LEU A 184 9.06 0.84 -12.41
C LEU A 184 7.54 0.73 -12.51
N LEU A 185 6.80 1.19 -11.50
CA LEU A 185 5.34 1.17 -11.46
C LEU A 185 4.73 1.95 -12.62
N LYS A 186 5.31 3.09 -13.00
CA LYS A 186 4.89 3.84 -14.19
C LYS A 186 5.01 3.01 -15.48
N LYS A 187 6.06 2.18 -15.62
CA LYS A 187 6.21 1.25 -16.75
C LYS A 187 5.18 0.12 -16.68
N ILE A 188 4.95 -0.44 -15.50
CA ILE A 188 3.97 -1.52 -15.28
C ILE A 188 2.55 -1.04 -15.57
N ALA A 189 2.15 0.14 -15.09
CA ALA A 189 0.82 0.71 -15.30
C ALA A 189 0.48 0.99 -16.77
N ARG A 190 1.49 1.12 -17.64
CA ARG A 190 1.28 1.17 -19.10
C ARG A 190 0.92 -0.19 -19.69
N LYS A 191 1.54 -1.25 -19.17
CA LYS A 191 1.24 -2.64 -19.56
C LYS A 191 -0.02 -3.18 -18.88
N ARG A 192 -0.39 -2.64 -17.72
CA ARG A 192 -1.58 -3.01 -16.96
C ARG A 192 -2.54 -1.82 -16.79
N PRO A 193 -3.40 -1.53 -17.78
CA PRO A 193 -4.37 -0.43 -17.73
C PRO A 193 -5.35 -0.47 -16.55
N ARG A 194 -5.54 -1.65 -15.94
CA ARG A 194 -6.41 -1.86 -14.77
C ARG A 194 -5.71 -1.60 -13.43
N LEU A 195 -4.37 -1.60 -13.39
CA LEU A 195 -3.63 -1.27 -12.17
C LEU A 195 -3.84 0.21 -11.83
N ARG A 196 -4.14 0.51 -10.57
CA ARG A 196 -4.20 1.88 -10.04
C ARG A 196 -2.99 2.17 -9.17
N LEU A 197 -2.42 3.35 -9.37
CA LEU A 197 -1.30 3.84 -8.58
C LEU A 197 -1.78 5.03 -7.76
N ILE A 198 -1.49 5.01 -6.46
CA ILE A 198 -1.75 6.11 -5.54
C ILE A 198 -0.41 6.55 -4.98
N VAL A 199 -0.12 7.84 -4.99
CA VAL A 199 1.05 8.42 -4.34
C VAL A 199 0.55 9.33 -3.23
N SER A 200 0.84 8.97 -1.98
CA SER A 200 0.43 9.71 -0.79
C SER A 200 1.59 10.53 -0.25
N SER A 201 1.33 11.81 0.02
CA SER A 201 2.32 12.75 0.55
C SER A 201 1.70 13.65 1.62
N ALA A 202 2.48 13.99 2.65
CA ALA A 202 2.10 14.99 3.64
C ALA A 202 2.43 16.43 3.21
N THR A 203 3.21 16.61 2.14
CA THR A 203 3.75 17.91 1.73
C THR A 203 3.16 18.40 0.40
N LEU A 204 3.24 19.73 0.20
CA LEU A 204 2.74 20.46 -0.98
C LEU A 204 3.47 20.14 -2.30
N ASP A 205 4.55 19.36 -2.30
CA ASP A 205 5.29 18.97 -3.51
C ASP A 205 4.59 17.86 -4.33
N ALA A 206 3.26 17.91 -4.36
CA ALA A 206 2.37 17.07 -5.16
C ALA A 206 2.61 17.26 -6.66
N GLY A 207 3.01 18.48 -7.05
CA GLY A 207 3.20 18.88 -8.44
C GLY A 207 4.28 18.05 -9.15
N ALA A 208 5.39 17.76 -8.47
CA ALA A 208 6.45 16.94 -9.03
C ALA A 208 5.97 15.50 -9.32
N PHE A 209 5.25 14.88 -8.39
CA PHE A 209 4.69 13.53 -8.57
C PHE A 209 3.62 13.50 -9.65
N LEU A 210 2.75 14.51 -9.71
CA LEU A 210 1.72 14.60 -10.73
C LEU A 210 2.35 14.73 -12.13
N ASN A 211 3.32 15.64 -12.29
CA ASN A 211 4.05 15.81 -13.53
C ASN A 211 4.75 14.50 -13.94
N PHE A 212 5.39 13.82 -12.98
CA PHE A 212 6.02 12.54 -13.22
C PHE A 212 5.01 11.50 -13.73
N LEU A 213 3.83 11.37 -13.12
CA LEU A 213 2.81 10.41 -13.56
C LEU A 213 2.23 10.76 -14.94
N GLN A 214 2.09 12.05 -15.26
CA GLN A 214 1.55 12.53 -16.53
C GLN A 214 2.54 12.48 -17.71
N GLN A 215 3.84 12.54 -17.46
CA GLN A 215 4.85 12.52 -18.52
C GLN A 215 4.75 11.22 -19.34
N LYS A 216 4.26 11.33 -20.59
CA LYS A 216 4.44 10.29 -21.61
C LYS A 216 5.95 10.09 -21.79
N SER A 217 6.44 8.85 -21.73
CA SER A 217 7.87 8.63 -22.01
C SER A 217 8.11 9.08 -23.44
N ARG A 218 9.04 10.00 -23.61
CA ARG A 218 9.69 10.23 -24.90
C ARG A 218 10.51 8.99 -25.22
N THR A 219 9.87 7.96 -25.75
CA THR A 219 10.57 6.86 -26.40
C THR A 219 10.93 7.37 -27.80
N GLY A 220 12.20 7.28 -28.17
CA GLY A 220 12.79 7.99 -29.32
C GLY A 220 12.05 7.78 -30.64
N ALA A 221 11.68 8.89 -31.26
CA ALA A 221 11.53 9.09 -32.70
C ALA A 221 11.79 10.58 -32.95
N GLY A 222 12.46 10.91 -34.05
CA GLY A 222 13.15 12.18 -34.31
C GLY A 222 12.36 13.46 -34.02
N ARG A 223 13.11 14.52 -33.71
CA ARG A 223 12.61 15.90 -33.74
C ARG A 223 12.03 16.17 -35.12
N LEU A 224 10.71 16.31 -35.20
CA LEU A 224 10.08 17.19 -36.16
C LEU A 224 9.27 18.20 -35.36
N THR A 225 9.66 19.45 -35.58
CA THR A 225 9.09 20.69 -35.06
C THR A 225 7.61 20.82 -35.38
N GLY A 226 6.83 21.33 -34.41
CA GLY A 226 5.44 21.70 -34.59
C GLY A 226 4.84 22.16 -33.26
N ASP A 227 4.99 23.45 -32.95
CA ASP A 227 4.25 24.13 -31.90
C ASP A 227 2.76 24.15 -32.24
N VAL A 228 1.89 23.79 -31.27
CA VAL A 228 0.56 24.41 -31.08
C VAL A 228 0.20 24.41 -29.58
N PRO A 229 -0.25 25.53 -28.99
CA PRO A 229 -0.39 25.70 -27.54
C PRO A 229 -1.80 25.37 -27.00
N GLY A 230 -1.84 24.98 -25.72
CA GLY A 230 -2.98 25.24 -24.83
C GLY A 230 -3.90 24.06 -24.50
N VAL A 231 -3.64 23.38 -23.37
CA VAL A 231 -4.65 22.94 -22.40
C VAL A 231 -3.96 22.77 -21.04
N ARG A 232 -4.14 23.74 -20.13
CA ARG A 232 -3.89 23.53 -18.69
C ARG A 232 -5.12 22.86 -18.10
N LYS A 233 -4.98 21.69 -17.48
CA LYS A 233 -6.02 21.15 -16.58
C LYS A 233 -5.38 20.82 -15.22
N ARG A 234 -5.54 21.77 -14.29
CA ARG A 234 -5.41 21.57 -12.85
C ARG A 234 -6.71 20.97 -12.34
N VAL A 235 -6.63 19.96 -11.49
CA VAL A 235 -7.67 19.71 -10.49
C VAL A 235 -6.96 19.60 -9.16
N ASN A 236 -6.94 20.73 -8.42
CA ASN A 236 -6.53 20.78 -7.03
C ASN A 236 -7.77 20.42 -6.20
N HIS A 237 -7.70 19.34 -5.43
CA HIS A 237 -8.55 19.19 -4.25
C HIS A 237 -7.61 19.22 -3.05
N SER A 238 -7.36 20.43 -2.57
CA SER A 238 -6.78 20.69 -1.25
C SER A 238 -7.78 20.24 -0.20
N LEU A 239 -7.38 19.32 0.68
CA LEU A 239 -8.21 18.86 1.79
C LEU A 239 -8.13 19.80 2.99
N ASP A 240 -8.11 21.12 2.76
CA ASP A 240 -8.13 22.15 3.79
C ASP A 240 -9.50 22.83 3.78
N GLY A 241 -10.20 22.75 4.91
CA GLY A 241 -11.59 23.18 5.11
C GLY A 241 -12.29 22.24 6.08
#